data_AF-A0A381Z6C5-F1
#
_entry.id   AF-A0A381Z6C5-F1
#
_cell.length_a   1.000
_cell.length_b   1.000
_cell.length_c   1.000
_cell.angle_alpha   90.00
_cell.angle_beta   90.00
_cell.angle_gamma   90.00
#
_symmetry.space_group_name_H-M   'P 1'
#
loop_
_entity.id
_entity.type
_entity.pdbx_description
1 polymer ?
#
loop_
_entity_poly.entity_id
_entity_poly.type
_entity_poly.pdbx_seq_one_letter_code
_entity_poly.pdbx_strand_id
1 'polypeptide(L)'
;MTGLQEMDSGEMEGTDAKRMEELFPEYMARWEKDASTTRPPGGETLGEVHSRAWKSALEISRLHENKHIVIVTHMFPIQGILCNAMGLHSNQYNKISIDL
;
A
#
# COMPACT_ATOMS: atom_id res chain seq x y z
N MET A 1 -7.69 7.15 13.21
CA MET A 1 -6.91 6.01 12.69
C MET A 1 -6.84 6.16 11.18
N THR A 2 -5.75 6.73 10.67
CA THR A 2 -5.51 6.88 9.21
C THR A 2 -4.70 5.72 8.63
N GLY A 3 -4.16 4.84 9.48
CA GLY A 3 -3.23 3.79 9.05
C GLY A 3 -3.80 2.79 8.05
N LEU A 4 -5.12 2.63 7.98
CA LEU A 4 -5.81 1.76 7.02
C LEU A 4 -6.47 2.52 5.86
N GLN A 5 -6.13 3.79 5.62
CA GLN A 5 -6.61 4.50 4.42
C GLN A 5 -5.83 4.03 3.19
N GLU A 6 -6.41 4.19 1.99
CA GLU A 6 -5.66 3.96 0.74
C GLU A 6 -4.42 4.86 0.67
N MET A 7 -3.46 4.49 -0.18
CA MET A 7 -2.29 5.29 -0.54
C MET A 7 -2.71 6.69 -0.98
N ASP A 8 -2.02 7.71 -0.46
CA ASP A 8 -2.06 9.06 -1.03
C ASP A 8 -1.14 9.11 -2.24
N SER A 9 -1.72 9.18 -3.44
CA SER A 9 -0.98 9.26 -4.71
C SER A 9 -0.55 10.70 -5.04
N GLY A 10 -0.84 11.67 -4.18
CA GLY A 10 -0.48 13.07 -4.34
C GLY A 10 -1.05 13.68 -5.62
N GLU A 11 -0.20 14.32 -6.40
CA GLU A 11 -0.58 14.98 -7.67
C GLU A 11 -1.09 14.00 -8.74
N MET A 12 -0.91 12.70 -8.55
CA MET A 12 -1.37 11.67 -9.48
C MET A 12 -2.81 11.21 -9.22
N GLU A 13 -3.42 11.65 -8.12
CA GLU A 13 -4.80 11.31 -7.77
C GLU A 13 -5.78 11.60 -8.91
N GLY A 14 -6.72 10.67 -9.13
CA GLY A 14 -7.71 10.76 -10.20
C GLY A 14 -7.17 10.51 -11.62
N THR A 15 -5.88 10.18 -11.78
CA THR A 15 -5.31 9.76 -13.06
C THR A 15 -5.51 8.26 -13.26
N ASP A 16 -6.03 7.87 -14.43
CA ASP A 16 -6.15 6.44 -14.76
C ASP A 16 -4.78 5.81 -15.08
N ALA A 17 -4.68 4.49 -14.93
CA ALA A 17 -3.42 3.76 -15.09
C ALA A 17 -2.79 3.91 -16.49
N LYS A 18 -3.59 4.07 -17.56
CA LYS A 18 -3.04 4.25 -18.91
C LYS A 18 -2.38 5.61 -19.04
N ARG A 19 -2.99 6.63 -18.45
CA ARG A 19 -2.52 8.01 -18.52
C ARG A 19 -1.34 8.28 -17.57
N MET A 20 -1.17 7.47 -16.54
CA MET A 20 -0.02 7.52 -15.63
C MET A 20 1.32 7.32 -16.36
N GLU A 21 1.36 6.39 -17.33
CA GLU A 21 2.57 6.15 -18.13
C GLU A 21 2.94 7.36 -19.02
N GLU A 22 1.94 8.10 -19.49
CA GLU A 22 2.14 9.30 -20.32
C GLU A 22 2.54 10.51 -19.48
N LEU A 23 1.88 10.74 -18.35
CA LEU A 23 2.06 11.94 -17.51
C LEU A 23 3.25 11.82 -16.56
N PHE A 24 3.55 10.63 -16.07
CA PHE A 24 4.58 10.39 -15.05
C PHE A 24 5.54 9.23 -15.43
N PRO A 25 6.12 9.20 -16.65
CA PRO A 25 6.90 8.06 -17.14
C PRO A 25 8.10 7.72 -16.26
N GLU A 26 8.79 8.74 -15.72
CA GLU A 26 9.94 8.51 -14.84
C GLU A 26 9.54 7.91 -13.49
N TYR A 27 8.38 8.31 -12.96
CA TYR A 27 7.85 7.74 -11.72
C TYR A 27 7.51 6.26 -11.95
N MET A 28 6.80 5.96 -13.04
CA MET A 28 6.44 4.58 -13.39
C MET A 28 7.69 3.70 -13.57
N ALA A 29 8.72 4.20 -14.25
CA ALA A 29 9.98 3.48 -14.42
C ALA A 29 10.76 3.25 -13.10
N ARG A 30 10.61 4.14 -12.11
CA ARG A 30 11.16 3.94 -10.76
C ARG A 30 10.31 2.98 -9.94
N TRP A 31 8.99 3.09 -10.04
CA TRP A 31 8.03 2.24 -9.36
C TRP A 31 8.18 0.76 -9.75
N GLU A 32 8.40 0.48 -11.04
CA GLU A 32 8.66 -0.87 -11.53
C GLU A 32 9.94 -1.49 -10.91
N LYS A 33 10.95 -0.65 -10.64
CA LYS A 33 12.19 -1.10 -9.98
C LYS A 33 11.99 -1.30 -8.49
N ASP A 34 11.46 -0.29 -7.80
CA ASP A 34 11.16 -0.34 -6.38
C ASP A 34 10.03 0.58 -5.94
N ALA A 35 8.82 0.04 -5.88
CA ALA A 35 7.64 0.76 -5.39
C ALA A 35 7.73 1.14 -3.90
N SER A 36 8.52 0.41 -3.09
CA SER A 36 8.58 0.67 -1.65
C SER A 36 9.27 2.00 -1.31
N THR A 37 10.16 2.44 -2.20
CA THR A 37 10.97 3.66 -2.03
C THR A 37 10.61 4.76 -3.04
N THR A 38 9.85 4.44 -4.10
CA THR A 38 9.45 5.42 -5.10
C THR A 38 8.30 6.30 -4.59
N ARG A 39 8.60 7.58 -4.34
CA ARG A 39 7.63 8.58 -3.87
C ARG A 39 6.97 9.34 -5.03
N PRO A 40 5.64 9.46 -5.06
CA PRO A 40 4.96 10.33 -6.00
C PRO A 40 5.01 11.79 -5.54
N PRO A 41 4.93 12.77 -6.45
CA PRO A 41 4.86 14.18 -6.06
C PRO A 41 3.70 14.44 -5.10
N GLY A 42 4.00 14.88 -3.88
CA GLY A 42 3.00 15.21 -2.86
C GLY A 42 2.34 14.03 -2.14
N GLY A 43 2.75 12.78 -2.39
CA GLY A 43 2.12 11.60 -1.78
C GLY A 43 3.07 10.67 -1.00
N GLU A 44 2.60 9.45 -0.74
CA GLU A 44 3.28 8.42 0.07
C GLU A 44 4.02 7.39 -0.81
N THR A 45 5.07 6.75 -0.28
CA THR A 45 5.61 5.52 -0.92
C THR A 45 4.77 4.30 -0.53
N LEU A 46 4.84 3.22 -1.33
CA LEU A 46 4.18 1.96 -0.97
C LEU A 46 4.71 1.41 0.36
N GLY A 47 5.99 1.63 0.67
CA GLY A 47 6.61 1.25 1.94
C GLY A 47 5.98 1.97 3.14
N GLU A 48 5.65 3.25 3.00
CA GLU A 48 4.98 4.04 4.04
C GLU A 48 3.57 3.53 4.30
N VAL A 49 2.79 3.32 3.24
CA VAL A 49 1.42 2.76 3.30
C VAL A 49 1.43 1.40 3.99
N HIS A 50 2.32 0.51 3.57
CA HIS A 50 2.46 -0.81 4.17
C HIS A 50 2.84 -0.74 5.66
N SER A 51 3.76 0.16 6.02
CA SER A 51 4.20 0.35 7.41
C SER A 51 3.06 0.84 8.31
N ARG A 52 2.30 1.87 7.87
CA ARG A 52 1.18 2.38 8.66
C ARG A 52 0.01 1.39 8.75
N ALA A 53 -0.25 0.64 7.68
CA ALA A 53 -1.29 -0.39 7.67
C ALA A 53 -0.93 -1.54 8.61
N TRP A 54 0.31 -2.02 8.57
CA TRP A 54 0.79 -3.09 9.45
C TRP A 54 0.74 -2.67 10.93
N LYS A 55 1.20 -1.46 11.24
CA LYS A 55 1.12 -0.93 12.61
C LYS A 55 -0.31 -0.90 13.12
N SER A 56 -1.27 -0.42 12.32
CA SER A 56 -2.69 -0.43 12.70
C SER A 56 -3.26 -1.84 12.85
N ALA A 57 -2.89 -2.78 11.99
CA ALA A 57 -3.33 -4.18 12.10
C ALA A 57 -2.83 -4.83 13.41
N LEU A 58 -1.56 -4.62 13.78
CA LEU A 58 -1.01 -5.11 15.05
C LEU A 58 -1.69 -4.48 16.27
N GLU A 59 -1.98 -3.17 16.21
CA GLU A 59 -2.70 -2.48 17.28
C GLU A 59 -4.11 -3.05 17.47
N ILE A 60 -4.86 -3.24 16.38
CA ILE A 60 -6.20 -3.85 16.40
C ILE A 60 -6.12 -5.28 16.94
N SER A 61 -5.17 -6.09 16.46
CA SER A 61 -4.98 -7.46 16.94
C SER A 61 -4.73 -7.51 18.46
N ARG A 62 -3.93 -6.57 18.98
CA ARG A 62 -3.63 -6.48 20.42
C ARG A 62 -4.85 -6.06 21.25
N LEU A 63 -5.70 -5.16 20.72
CA LEU A 63 -6.91 -4.70 21.42
C LEU A 63 -8.03 -5.75 21.42
N HIS A 64 -7.98 -6.71 20.49
CA HIS A 64 -8.99 -7.75 20.30
C HIS A 64 -8.40 -9.17 20.42
N GLU A 65 -7.59 -9.39 21.45
CA GLU A 65 -6.96 -10.70 21.71
C GLU A 65 -8.00 -11.83 21.81
N ASN A 66 -7.69 -12.99 21.21
CA ASN A 66 -8.55 -14.18 21.15
C ASN A 66 -9.94 -13.97 20.52
N LYS A 67 -10.08 -12.96 19.64
CA LYS A 67 -11.30 -12.71 18.88
C LYS A 67 -11.04 -12.80 17.38
N HIS A 68 -12.09 -13.10 16.63
CA HIS A 68 -12.09 -12.93 15.18
C HIS A 68 -12.37 -11.46 14.85
N ILE A 69 -11.52 -10.88 14.00
CA ILE A 69 -11.65 -9.51 13.51
C ILE A 69 -11.77 -9.51 12.00
N VAL A 70 -12.51 -8.55 11.46
CA VAL A 70 -12.58 -8.27 10.02
C VAL A 70 -12.12 -6.82 9.83
N ILE A 71 -11.11 -6.63 8.97
CA ILE A 71 -10.63 -5.31 8.56
C ILE A 71 -11.04 -5.12 7.10
N VAL A 72 -11.84 -4.09 6.83
CA VAL A 72 -12.26 -3.69 5.48
C VAL A 72 -11.51 -2.41 5.11
N THR A 73 -10.77 -2.44 4.01
CA THR A 73 -9.92 -1.33 3.54
C THR A 73 -9.68 -1.50 2.03
N HIS A 74 -8.61 -0.93 1.50
CA HIS A 74 -8.31 -0.80 0.09
C HIS A 74 -7.09 -1.65 -0.31
N MET A 75 -6.74 -1.61 -1.60
CA MET A 75 -5.79 -2.53 -2.21
C MET A 75 -4.40 -2.46 -1.56
N PHE A 76 -3.76 -1.28 -1.51
CA PHE A 76 -2.39 -1.20 -1.02
C PHE A 76 -2.26 -1.44 0.49
N PRO A 77 -3.19 -1.00 1.36
CA PRO A 77 -3.20 -1.42 2.76
C PRO A 77 -3.34 -2.94 2.94
N ILE A 78 -4.21 -3.62 2.19
CA ILE A 78 -4.36 -5.08 2.25
C ILE A 78 -3.05 -5.74 1.81
N GLN A 79 -2.47 -5.33 0.69
CA GLN A 79 -1.17 -5.86 0.22
C GLN A 79 -0.09 -5.66 1.26
N GLY A 80 -0.04 -4.50 1.91
CA GLY A 80 0.93 -4.20 2.96
C GLY A 80 0.81 -5.10 4.18
N ILE A 81 -0.40 -5.35 4.64
CA ILE A 81 -0.66 -6.28 5.75
C ILE A 81 -0.24 -7.70 5.36
N LEU A 82 -0.61 -8.16 4.15
CA LEU A 82 -0.29 -9.50 3.67
C LEU A 82 1.21 -9.70 3.42
N CYS A 83 1.91 -8.71 2.84
CA CYS A 83 3.36 -8.75 2.67
C CYS A 83 4.07 -8.92 4.02
N ASN A 84 3.73 -8.09 5.01
CA ASN A 84 4.33 -8.18 6.34
C ASN A 84 4.01 -9.52 7.03
N ALA A 85 2.76 -9.99 6.95
CA ALA A 85 2.36 -11.26 7.53
C ALA A 85 3.11 -12.47 6.93
N MET A 86 3.50 -12.39 5.66
CA MET A 86 4.24 -13.43 4.95
C MET A 86 5.76 -13.23 4.95
N GLY A 87 6.28 -12.18 5.59
CA GLY A 87 7.71 -11.85 5.58
C GLY A 87 8.23 -11.38 4.21
N LEU A 88 7.36 -10.85 3.35
CA LEU A 88 7.72 -10.29 2.05
C LEU A 88 8.07 -8.80 2.19
N HIS A 89 9.05 -8.37 1.41
CA HIS A 89 9.36 -6.94 1.27
C HIS A 89 8.23 -6.23 0.52
N SER A 90 7.97 -4.95 0.83
CA SER A 90 6.88 -4.18 0.19
C SER A 90 6.97 -4.13 -1.33
N ASN A 91 8.17 -4.14 -1.90
CA ASN A 91 8.36 -4.20 -3.36
C ASN A 91 7.96 -5.54 -4.01
N GLN A 92 7.59 -6.54 -3.21
CA GLN A 92 7.09 -7.83 -3.68
C GLN A 92 5.54 -7.89 -3.64
N TYR A 93 4.87 -6.75 -3.50
CA TYR A 93 3.40 -6.62 -3.47
C TYR A 93 2.71 -7.30 -4.66
N ASN A 94 3.34 -7.29 -5.84
CA ASN A 94 2.84 -7.91 -7.05
C ASN A 94 2.80 -9.45 -7.03
N LYS A 95 3.34 -10.10 -5.99
CA LYS A 95 3.16 -11.54 -5.75
C LYS A 95 1.79 -11.88 -5.15
N ILE A 96 1.02 -10.87 -4.76
CA ILE A 96 -0.26 -10.99 -4.08
C ILE A 96 -1.34 -10.45 -5.02
N SER A 97 -2.26 -11.32 -5.43
CA SER A 97 -3.48 -10.92 -6.14
C SER A 97 -4.60 -10.72 -5.13
N ILE A 98 -5.34 -9.61 -5.27
CA ILE A 98 -6.53 -9.32 -4.47
C ILE A 98 -7.63 -8.99 -5.45
N ASP A 99 -8.72 -9.74 -5.37
CA ASP A 99 -9.93 -9.44 -6.13
C ASP A 99 -10.84 -8.55 -5.26
N LEU A 100 -11.10 -7.34 -5.75
CA LEU A 100 -11.95 -6.32 -5.10
C LEU A 100 -13.26 -6.11 -5.86
#